data_AF-A0A6G7LR56-F1
#
_entry.id   AF-A0A6G7LR56-F1
#
_cell.length_a   1.000
_cell.length_b   1.000
_cell.length_c   1.000
_cell.angle_alpha   90.00
_cell.angle_beta   90.00
_cell.angle_gamma   90.00
#
_symmetry.space_group_name_H-M   'P 1'
#
loop_
_entity.id
_entity.type
_entity.pdbx_description
1 polymer ?
#
loop_
_entity_poly.entity_id
_entity_poly.type
_entity_poly.pdbx_seq_one_letter_code
_entity_poly.pdbx_strand_id
1 'polypeptide(L)'
;MQSRKLTAAAKLSLLGGALLLSAISVSAQAGCGEKTTECIVIKGDSQKTLECEITVCANLHSFLSRWQLADGTTLSTDYTDDSESITINGEPGYALPADILRAELGCYSTFATNKAETTLVCGRDLDF
;
A
#
# COMPACT_ATOMS: atom_id res chain seq x y z
N MET A 1 56.64 -35.66 -49.93
CA MET A 1 55.51 -34.81 -50.34
C MET A 1 54.58 -34.62 -49.17
N GLN A 2 54.40 -33.38 -48.71
CA GLN A 2 53.50 -33.00 -47.62
C GLN A 2 52.05 -33.32 -47.97
N SER A 3 51.25 -33.78 -47.02
CA SER A 3 49.97 -33.10 -46.73
C SER A 3 49.48 -33.42 -45.33
N ARG A 4 48.98 -32.36 -44.69
CA ARG A 4 48.66 -32.21 -43.28
C ARG A 4 47.31 -32.84 -42.95
N LYS A 5 47.18 -33.41 -41.75
CA LYS A 5 45.92 -33.39 -40.99
C LYS A 5 46.18 -32.87 -39.57
N LEU A 6 46.03 -31.55 -39.46
CA LEU A 6 45.39 -30.80 -38.36
C LEU A 6 44.26 -31.62 -37.71
N THR A 7 43.97 -31.62 -36.40
CA THR A 7 44.49 -30.88 -35.25
C THR A 7 43.98 -31.54 -33.96
N ALA A 8 44.74 -31.33 -32.88
CA ALA A 8 44.30 -31.04 -31.51
C ALA A 8 43.52 -32.10 -30.72
N ALA A 9 44.30 -32.92 -30.02
CA ALA A 9 44.25 -33.11 -28.56
C ALA A 9 42.99 -32.62 -27.82
N ALA A 10 42.22 -33.57 -27.31
CA ALA A 10 41.33 -33.37 -26.18
C ALA A 10 42.14 -32.89 -24.96
N LYS A 11 41.98 -31.62 -24.59
CA LYS A 11 42.40 -31.11 -23.28
C LYS A 11 41.16 -30.99 -22.40
N LEU A 12 41.06 -31.90 -21.45
CA LEU A 12 40.31 -31.68 -20.21
C LEU A 12 40.89 -30.43 -19.56
N SER A 13 40.08 -29.37 -19.44
CA SER A 13 40.32 -28.31 -18.47
C SER A 13 38.99 -28.10 -17.74
N LEU A 14 38.79 -28.89 -16.68
CA LEU A 14 37.92 -28.47 -15.58
C LEU A 14 38.54 -27.19 -15.03
N LEU A 15 37.88 -26.04 -15.18
CA LEU A 15 37.92 -24.94 -14.22
C LEU A 15 37.08 -23.77 -14.76
N GLY A 16 36.07 -23.38 -13.97
CA GLY A 16 35.67 -21.98 -13.85
C GLY A 16 34.72 -21.46 -14.93
N GLY A 17 33.43 -21.73 -14.76
CA GLY A 17 32.41 -21.07 -15.57
C GLY A 17 31.00 -21.41 -15.18
N ALA A 18 30.74 -21.77 -13.92
CA ALA A 18 29.39 -21.63 -13.39
C ALA A 18 29.09 -20.13 -13.44
N LEU A 19 28.32 -19.69 -14.44
CA LEU A 19 27.65 -18.40 -14.41
C LEU A 19 26.81 -18.40 -13.13
N LEU A 20 27.38 -17.89 -12.04
CA LEU A 20 26.65 -17.43 -10.89
C LEU A 20 25.82 -16.25 -11.41
N LEU A 21 24.60 -16.55 -11.85
CA LEU A 21 23.52 -15.56 -11.85
C LEU A 21 23.31 -15.17 -10.38
N SER A 22 24.19 -14.33 -9.86
CA SER A 22 23.85 -13.47 -8.73
C SER A 22 22.79 -12.52 -9.26
N ALA A 23 21.55 -13.00 -9.27
CA ALA A 23 20.38 -12.17 -9.27
C ALA A 23 20.62 -11.16 -8.15
N ILE A 24 20.90 -9.93 -8.54
CA ILE A 24 20.98 -8.81 -7.63
C ILE A 24 19.53 -8.61 -7.21
N SER A 25 19.10 -9.39 -6.22
CA SER A 25 17.81 -9.21 -5.57
C SER A 25 17.90 -7.85 -4.89
N VAL A 26 17.58 -6.79 -5.61
CA VAL A 26 17.35 -5.48 -5.02
C VAL A 26 16.27 -5.75 -3.99
N SER A 27 16.61 -5.63 -2.70
CA SER A 27 15.66 -5.82 -1.62
C SER A 27 14.50 -4.87 -1.88
N ALA A 28 13.36 -5.42 -2.31
CA ALA A 28 12.14 -4.67 -2.47
C ALA A 28 11.78 -4.12 -1.09
N GLN A 29 12.00 -2.83 -0.88
CA GLN A 29 11.62 -2.13 0.34
C GLN A 29 10.15 -1.72 0.22
N ALA A 30 9.30 -2.69 -0.07
CA ALA A 30 7.87 -2.53 -0.20
C ALA A 30 7.19 -3.64 0.62
N GLY A 31 6.23 -3.26 1.43
CA GLY A 31 5.42 -4.18 2.25
C GLY A 31 3.95 -3.86 2.08
N CYS A 32 3.12 -4.90 2.13
CA CYS A 32 1.67 -4.77 2.20
C CYS A 32 1.17 -5.59 3.38
N GLY A 33 0.19 -5.04 4.10
CA GLY A 33 -0.50 -5.68 5.21
C GLY A 33 -2.01 -5.49 5.06
N GLU A 34 -2.76 -6.45 5.56
CA GLU A 34 -4.22 -6.43 5.57
C GLU A 34 -4.70 -6.62 7.02
N LYS A 35 -5.78 -5.93 7.38
CA LYS A 35 -6.39 -6.02 8.70
C LYS A 35 -7.90 -5.86 8.59
N THR A 36 -8.63 -6.70 9.31
CA THR A 36 -10.06 -6.51 9.55
C THR A 36 -10.24 -5.91 10.95
N THR A 37 -10.99 -4.82 11.05
CA THR A 37 -11.24 -4.10 12.31
C THR A 37 -12.63 -3.46 12.33
N GLU A 38 -12.95 -2.70 13.38
CA GLU A 38 -14.14 -1.86 13.44
C GLU A 38 -13.83 -0.42 12.99
N CYS A 39 -14.63 0.07 12.04
CA CYS A 39 -14.63 1.45 11.60
C CYS A 39 -15.93 2.14 12.03
N ILE A 40 -15.85 3.46 12.26
CA ILE A 40 -17.00 4.31 12.54
C ILE A 40 -17.26 5.14 11.29
N VAL A 41 -18.49 5.11 10.78
CA VAL A 41 -18.95 6.02 9.73
C VAL A 41 -20.01 6.96 10.27
N ILE A 42 -19.84 8.26 10.00
CA ILE A 42 -20.79 9.31 10.36
C ILE A 42 -21.25 9.98 9.07
N LYS A 43 -22.56 9.98 8.82
CA LYS A 43 -23.21 10.61 7.66
C LYS A 43 -24.35 11.48 8.19
N GLY A 44 -24.19 12.81 8.18
CA GLY A 44 -25.14 13.70 8.82
C GLY A 44 -25.27 13.44 10.32
N ASP A 45 -26.50 13.15 10.78
CA ASP A 45 -26.80 12.79 12.17
C ASP A 45 -26.70 11.29 12.46
N SER A 46 -26.45 10.47 11.43
CA SER A 46 -26.36 9.03 11.55
C SER A 46 -24.92 8.61 11.84
N GLN A 47 -24.75 7.76 12.85
CA GLN A 47 -23.48 7.12 13.16
C GLN A 47 -23.66 5.60 13.17
N LYS A 48 -22.73 4.88 12.55
CA LYS A 48 -22.67 3.42 12.58
C LYS A 48 -21.26 2.96 12.88
N THR A 49 -21.13 1.89 13.65
CA THR A 49 -19.91 1.09 13.73
C THR A 49 -20.09 -0.09 12.78
N LEU A 50 -19.10 -0.33 11.93
CA LEU A 50 -19.13 -1.35 10.88
C LEU A 50 -17.81 -2.09 10.88
N GLU A 51 -17.85 -3.37 10.50
CA GLU A 51 -16.63 -4.06 10.09
C GLU A 51 -16.03 -3.37 8.87
N CYS A 52 -14.71 -3.28 8.84
CA CYS A 52 -13.95 -2.77 7.72
C CYS A 52 -12.70 -3.60 7.48
N GLU A 53 -12.42 -3.85 6.20
CA GLU A 53 -11.17 -4.42 5.73
C GLU A 53 -10.26 -3.28 5.30
N ILE A 54 -9.03 -3.26 5.81
CA ILE A 54 -8.03 -2.24 5.53
C ILE A 54 -6.80 -2.92 4.96
N THR A 55 -6.43 -2.52 3.74
CA THR A 55 -5.14 -2.84 3.13
C THR A 55 -4.24 -1.63 3.21
N VAL A 56 -3.03 -1.81 3.70
CA VAL A 56 -1.97 -0.79 3.68
C VAL A 56 -0.78 -1.35 2.92
N CYS A 57 -0.29 -0.57 1.95
CA CYS A 57 0.96 -0.85 1.27
C CYS A 57 1.87 0.36 1.39
N ALA A 58 3.14 0.13 1.70
CA ALA A 58 4.12 1.21 1.80
C ALA A 58 5.46 0.79 1.20
N ASN A 59 6.18 1.75 0.66
CA ASN A 59 7.59 1.63 0.30
C ASN A 59 8.32 2.94 0.64
N LEU A 60 9.59 3.07 0.25
CA LEU A 60 10.39 4.28 0.52
C LEU A 60 9.81 5.59 -0.03
N HIS A 61 8.99 5.53 -1.08
CA HIS A 61 8.51 6.66 -1.88
C HIS A 61 6.99 6.82 -1.86
N SER A 62 6.25 5.86 -1.32
CA SER A 62 4.80 5.89 -1.37
C SER A 62 4.13 5.16 -0.22
N PHE A 63 2.96 5.65 0.16
CA PHE A 63 2.03 5.01 1.08
C PHE A 63 0.65 4.94 0.44
N LEU A 64 0.04 3.76 0.52
CA LEU A 64 -1.29 3.47 0.03
C LEU A 64 -2.10 2.88 1.18
N SER A 65 -3.30 3.40 1.40
CA SER A 65 -4.29 2.71 2.21
C SER A 65 -5.62 2.60 1.46
N ARG A 66 -6.27 1.46 1.59
CA ARG A 66 -7.57 1.16 0.99
C ARG A 66 -8.44 0.51 2.06
N TRP A 67 -9.59 1.11 2.30
CA TRP A 67 -10.53 0.73 3.34
C TRP A 67 -11.86 0.40 2.67
N GLN A 68 -12.40 -0.77 2.98
CA GLN A 68 -13.71 -1.22 2.50
C GLN A 68 -14.59 -1.52 3.72
N LEU A 69 -15.60 -0.68 3.94
CA LEU A 69 -16.56 -0.85 5.03
C LEU A 69 -17.70 -1.76 4.58
N ALA A 70 -18.32 -2.47 5.53
CA ALA A 70 -19.42 -3.40 5.28
C ALA A 70 -20.68 -2.76 4.65
N ASP A 71 -20.87 -1.44 4.78
CA ASP A 71 -21.97 -0.72 4.12
C ASP A 71 -21.66 -0.30 2.66
N GLY A 72 -20.50 -0.72 2.14
CA GLY A 72 -20.00 -0.36 0.82
C GLY A 72 -19.21 0.94 0.78
N THR A 73 -19.12 1.69 1.90
CA THR A 73 -18.28 2.90 1.96
C THR A 73 -16.82 2.56 1.71
N THR A 74 -16.16 3.31 0.83
CA THR A 74 -14.73 3.19 0.57
C THR A 74 -13.98 4.41 1.08
N LEU A 75 -12.79 4.18 1.63
CA LEU A 75 -11.83 5.24 1.94
C LEU A 75 -10.48 4.84 1.32
N SER A 76 -9.82 5.80 0.70
CA SER A 76 -8.57 5.58 -0.01
C SER A 76 -7.64 6.73 0.28
N THR A 77 -6.41 6.41 0.68
CA THR A 77 -5.31 7.37 0.78
C THR A 77 -4.18 6.95 -0.14
N ASP A 78 -3.58 7.90 -0.84
CA ASP A 78 -2.47 7.68 -1.75
C ASP A 78 -1.48 8.84 -1.58
N TYR A 79 -0.32 8.53 -1.05
CA TYR A 79 0.77 9.46 -0.84
C TYR A 79 1.97 9.00 -1.64
N THR A 80 2.55 9.91 -2.40
CA THR A 80 3.83 9.75 -3.08
C THR A 80 4.72 10.93 -2.70
N ASP A 81 5.98 10.90 -3.11
CA ASP A 81 6.90 12.04 -2.94
C ASP A 81 6.35 13.35 -3.54
N ASP A 82 5.49 13.27 -4.56
CA ASP A 82 5.00 14.42 -5.33
C ASP A 82 3.52 14.73 -5.11
N SER A 83 2.75 13.84 -4.50
CA SER A 83 1.29 13.95 -4.44
C SER A 83 0.68 13.34 -3.19
N GLU A 84 -0.39 13.96 -2.70
CA GLU A 84 -1.28 13.40 -1.69
C GLU A 84 -2.71 13.40 -2.24
N SER A 85 -3.43 12.29 -2.05
CA SER A 85 -4.86 12.21 -2.30
C SER A 85 -5.56 11.38 -1.23
N ILE A 86 -6.72 11.87 -0.81
CA ILE A 86 -7.63 11.20 0.10
C ILE A 86 -9.00 11.24 -0.54
N THR A 87 -9.67 10.10 -0.65
CA THR A 87 -11.04 10.02 -1.17
C THR A 87 -11.93 9.16 -0.28
N ILE A 88 -13.20 9.56 -0.16
CA ILE A 88 -14.26 8.78 0.49
C ILE A 88 -15.37 8.59 -0.54
N ASN A 89 -15.66 7.34 -0.90
CA ASN A 89 -16.57 7.01 -2.01
C ASN A 89 -16.20 7.70 -3.34
N GLY A 90 -14.90 7.94 -3.57
CA GLY A 90 -14.40 8.65 -4.75
C GLY A 90 -14.45 10.19 -4.66
N GLU A 91 -15.12 10.74 -3.65
CA GLU A 91 -15.16 12.19 -3.42
C GLU A 91 -13.91 12.65 -2.67
N PRO A 92 -13.33 13.82 -3.01
CA PRO A 92 -12.17 14.36 -2.29
C PRO A 92 -12.43 14.54 -0.79
N GLY A 93 -11.44 14.17 0.01
CA GLY A 93 -11.47 14.31 1.46
C GLY A 93 -10.15 14.78 2.04
N TYR A 94 -10.09 14.79 3.36
CA TYR A 94 -8.92 15.19 4.14
C TYR A 94 -8.83 14.40 5.44
N ALA A 95 -7.61 14.24 5.96
CA ALA A 95 -7.38 13.67 7.28
C ALA A 95 -7.74 14.68 8.38
N LEU A 96 -8.40 14.23 9.44
CA LEU A 96 -8.65 15.05 10.61
C LEU A 96 -7.38 15.14 11.47
N PRO A 97 -7.06 16.31 12.05
CA PRO A 97 -5.90 16.48 12.91
C PRO A 97 -5.93 15.54 14.12
N ALA A 98 -4.82 14.87 14.43
CA ALA A 98 -4.76 13.87 15.50
C ALA A 98 -5.01 14.46 16.90
N ASP A 99 -4.75 15.76 17.10
CA ASP A 99 -4.95 16.48 18.36
C ASP A 99 -6.43 16.70 18.74
N ILE A 100 -7.34 16.63 17.76
CA ILE A 100 -8.78 16.69 18.01
C ILE A 100 -9.44 15.30 18.15
N LEU A 101 -8.68 14.23 17.88
CA LEU A 101 -9.17 12.87 17.91
C LEU A 101 -8.90 12.22 19.28
N ARG A 102 -9.69 11.20 19.61
CA ARG A 102 -9.30 10.30 20.72
C ARG A 102 -8.03 9.55 20.30
N ALA A 103 -7.22 9.17 21.28
CA ALA A 103 -6.05 8.33 21.03
C ALA A 103 -6.43 7.10 20.19
N GLU A 104 -5.53 6.68 19.31
CA GLU A 104 -5.64 5.48 18.45
C GLU A 104 -6.73 5.57 17.36
N LEU A 105 -7.36 6.73 17.16
CA LEU A 105 -8.25 6.99 16.02
C LEU A 105 -7.52 7.71 14.88
N GLY A 106 -7.61 7.15 13.68
CA GLY A 106 -7.38 7.89 12.44
C GLY A 106 -8.73 8.16 11.77
N CYS A 107 -9.02 9.42 11.48
CA CYS A 107 -10.31 9.84 10.90
C CYS A 107 -10.11 10.71 9.66
N TYR A 108 -11.03 10.57 8.72
CA TYR A 108 -11.05 11.27 7.44
C TYR A 108 -12.44 11.83 7.18
N SER A 109 -12.54 12.96 6.49
CA SER A 109 -13.81 13.62 6.16
C SER A 109 -13.85 14.08 4.71
N THR A 110 -15.04 14.09 4.11
CA THR A 110 -15.29 14.83 2.87
C THR A 110 -15.31 16.34 3.13
N PHE A 111 -15.05 17.14 2.09
CA PHE A 111 -15.31 18.57 2.12
C PHE A 111 -16.81 18.82 1.96
N ALA A 112 -17.44 19.40 2.98
CA ALA A 112 -18.87 19.72 2.95
C ALA A 112 -19.12 21.08 3.61
N THR A 113 -20.10 21.81 3.10
CA THR A 113 -20.49 23.12 3.66
C THR A 113 -21.56 23.00 4.76
N ASN A 114 -22.17 21.81 4.88
CA ASN A 114 -23.14 21.49 5.91
C ASN A 114 -22.96 20.06 6.42
N LYS A 115 -23.52 19.81 7.62
CA LYS A 115 -23.42 18.51 8.30
C LYS A 115 -24.06 17.37 7.51
N ALA A 116 -25.20 17.61 6.85
CA ALA A 116 -25.97 16.57 6.17
C ALA A 116 -25.20 15.94 4.99
N GLU A 117 -24.30 16.71 4.37
CA GLU A 117 -23.43 16.28 3.26
C GLU A 117 -22.07 15.75 3.73
N THR A 118 -21.74 15.93 5.01
CA THR A 118 -20.46 15.46 5.55
C THR A 118 -20.50 13.95 5.72
N THR A 119 -19.51 13.26 5.13
CA THR A 119 -19.18 11.87 5.47
C THR A 119 -17.85 11.86 6.19
N LEU A 120 -17.82 11.24 7.37
CA LEU A 120 -16.63 11.05 8.17
C LEU A 120 -16.44 9.55 8.42
N VAL A 121 -15.22 9.07 8.20
CA VAL A 121 -14.82 7.67 8.39
C VAL A 121 -13.64 7.64 9.36
N CYS A 122 -13.77 6.87 10.43
CA CYS A 122 -12.70 6.63 11.40
C CYS A 122 -12.37 5.15 11.49
N GLY A 123 -11.10 4.82 11.68
CA GLY A 123 -10.65 3.49 12.06
C GLY A 123 -10.02 3.50 13.43
N ARG A 124 -10.11 2.36 14.11
CA ARG A 124 -9.45 2.10 15.40
C ARG A 124 -8.27 1.17 15.17
N ASP A 125 -7.27 1.28 16.05
CA ASP A 125 -6.11 0.39 16.10
C ASP A 125 -5.39 0.32 14.75
N LEU A 126 -4.99 1.47 14.19
CA LEU A 126 -4.37 1.53 12.85
C LEU A 126 -2.88 1.14 12.84
N ASP A 127 -2.43 0.42 13.86
CA ASP A 127 -1.09 -0.15 13.90
C ASP A 127 -1.04 -1.42 13.01
N PHE A 128 -0.12 -1.41 12.04
CA PHE A 128 0.17 -2.49 11.07
C PHE A 128 1.54 -3.11 11.34
#